data_AF-A0A672YFY5-F1
#
_entry.id   AF-A0A672YFY5-F1
#
_cell.length_a   1.000
_cell.length_b   1.000
_cell.length_c   1.000
_cell.angle_alpha   90.00
_cell.angle_beta   90.00
_cell.angle_gamma   90.00
#
_symmetry.space_group_name_H-M   'P 1'
#
loop_
_entity.id
_entity.type
_entity.pdbx_description
1 polymer ?
#
loop_
_entity_poly.entity_id
_entity_poly.type
_entity_poly.pdbx_seq_one_letter_code
_entity_poly.pdbx_strand_id
1 'polypeptide(L)'
;MARLRRKACIALFLFTLFVFGTMMGLRTLKPSDGFSDLAPGLEILPMIGGKMDRRSVSRDATASPGQAHQPNTKAVLSNSGPEGTIFYDVHIFYYIWYGNPHMDGKYIHWDHILVPHWDPKIAASYPRGRHMPPEDIGSSFYPELNPYSSRDPDVLESHMEQIGASAAEACVY
;
A
#
# COMPACT_ATOMS: atom_id res chain seq x y z
N MET A 1 44.48 46.69 8.60
CA MET A 1 44.08 45.27 8.50
C MET A 1 43.25 44.73 9.69
N ALA A 2 43.39 45.25 10.92
CA ALA A 2 42.64 44.71 12.08
C ALA A 2 41.12 45.01 12.10
N ARG A 3 40.67 46.14 11.52
CA ARG A 3 39.25 46.56 11.50
C ARG A 3 38.38 45.74 10.55
N LEU A 4 38.94 45.30 9.41
CA LEU A 4 38.24 44.46 8.42
C LEU A 4 37.97 43.05 8.98
N ARG A 5 38.96 42.49 9.70
CA ARG A 5 38.84 41.20 10.38
C ARG A 5 37.76 41.21 11.47
N ARG A 6 37.65 42.29 12.24
CA ARG A 6 36.56 42.44 13.25
C ARG A 6 35.19 42.49 12.60
N LYS A 7 35.01 43.24 11.50
CA LYS A 7 33.73 43.29 10.78
C LYS A 7 33.36 41.93 10.18
N ALA A 8 34.33 41.20 9.63
CA ALA A 8 34.11 39.84 9.10
C ALA A 8 33.76 38.83 10.21
N CYS A 9 34.44 38.89 11.36
CA CYS A 9 34.11 38.03 12.51
C CYS A 9 32.73 38.35 13.09
N ILE A 10 32.35 39.62 13.17
CA ILE A 10 31.01 40.03 13.62
C ILE A 10 29.95 39.53 12.62
N ALA A 11 30.18 39.69 11.32
CA ALA A 11 29.25 39.20 10.29
C ALA A 11 29.07 37.67 10.34
N LEU A 12 30.16 36.91 10.49
CA LEU A 12 30.10 35.46 10.64
C LEU A 12 29.37 35.04 11.90
N PHE A 13 29.60 35.72 13.03
CA PHE A 13 28.92 35.44 14.27
C PHE A 13 27.40 35.69 14.17
N LEU A 14 27.01 36.82 13.58
CA LEU A 14 25.59 37.13 13.33
C LEU A 14 24.94 36.12 12.37
N PHE A 15 25.66 35.69 11.33
CA PHE A 15 25.18 34.65 10.42
C PHE A 15 24.98 33.31 11.14
N THR A 16 25.92 32.91 12.00
CA THR A 16 25.76 31.68 12.80
C THR A 16 24.59 31.75 13.77
N LEU A 17 24.39 32.89 14.44
CA LEU A 17 23.24 33.09 15.34
C LEU A 17 21.91 33.05 14.58
N PHE A 18 21.86 33.61 13.37
CA PHE A 18 20.68 33.57 12.53
C PHE A 18 20.31 32.14 12.11
N VAL A 19 21.28 31.36 11.61
CA VAL A 19 21.06 29.96 11.21
C VAL A 19 20.63 29.11 12.40
N PHE A 20 21.24 29.30 13.57
CA PHE A 20 20.87 28.54 14.77
C PHE A 20 19.49 28.96 15.29
N GLY A 21 19.18 30.25 15.27
CA GLY A 21 17.87 30.78 15.66
C GLY A 21 16.74 30.30 14.75
N THR A 22 16.94 30.28 13.43
CA THR A 22 15.93 29.74 12.50
C THR A 22 15.74 28.24 12.67
N MET A 23 16.81 27.47 12.87
CA MET A 23 16.72 26.03 13.12
C MET A 23 16.01 25.71 14.44
N MET A 24 16.29 26.47 15.51
CA MET A 24 15.56 26.32 16.77
C MET A 24 14.09 26.75 16.64
N GLY A 25 13.81 27.83 15.90
CA GLY A 25 12.45 28.30 15.61
C GLY A 25 11.62 27.26 14.84
N LEU A 26 12.16 26.70 13.76
CA LEU A 26 11.49 25.63 12.99
C LEU A 26 11.26 24.37 13.85
N ARG A 27 12.16 24.04 14.77
CA ARG A 27 11.96 22.90 15.69
C ARG A 27 10.89 23.15 16.75
N THR A 28 10.59 24.41 17.09
CA THR A 28 9.51 24.77 18.02
C THR A 28 8.14 24.93 17.36
N LEU A 29 8.09 24.94 16.02
CA LEU A 29 6.82 24.83 15.30
C LEU A 29 6.30 23.40 15.47
N LYS A 30 5.49 23.20 16.52
CA LYS A 30 4.62 22.04 16.64
C LYS A 30 3.79 21.96 15.34
N PRO A 31 3.71 20.79 14.66
CA PRO A 31 2.75 20.61 13.59
C PRO A 31 1.39 20.95 14.19
N SER A 32 0.74 21.99 13.68
CA SER A 32 -0.65 22.23 13.99
C SER A 32 -1.43 21.01 13.52
N ASP A 33 -1.82 20.17 14.47
CA ASP A 33 -2.83 19.13 14.30
C ASP A 33 -4.09 19.81 13.78
N GLY A 34 -4.27 19.75 12.47
CA GLY A 34 -5.27 20.59 11.81
C GLY A 34 -5.48 20.20 10.35
N PHE A 35 -5.45 18.90 10.04
CA PHE A 35 -5.99 18.33 8.80
C PHE A 35 -6.21 16.82 8.98
N SER A 36 -7.10 16.43 9.89
CA SER A 36 -7.61 15.04 9.95
C SER A 36 -9.09 14.96 10.34
N ASP A 37 -9.80 16.09 10.37
CA ASP A 37 -11.19 16.15 10.81
C ASP A 37 -12.21 15.97 9.67
N LEU A 38 -11.91 15.08 8.72
CA LEU A 38 -12.86 14.68 7.65
C LEU A 38 -12.85 13.16 7.41
N ALA A 39 -12.72 12.36 8.47
CA ALA A 39 -13.11 10.95 8.43
C ALA A 39 -14.46 10.78 9.14
N PRO A 40 -15.60 10.72 8.41
CA PRO A 40 -16.87 10.38 9.01
C PRO A 40 -16.92 8.87 9.24
N GLY A 41 -17.00 8.46 10.50
CA GLY A 41 -17.41 7.09 10.85
C GLY A 41 -16.43 6.35 11.74
N LEU A 42 -16.45 6.66 13.04
CA LEU A 42 -16.09 5.67 14.05
C LEU A 42 -16.86 5.94 15.34
N GLU A 43 -18.13 5.56 15.33
CA GLU A 43 -18.96 5.46 16.54
C GLU A 43 -18.80 4.03 17.12
N ILE A 44 -18.17 3.97 18.30
CA ILE A 44 -18.57 3.19 19.48
C ILE A 44 -18.68 1.64 19.35
N LEU A 45 -17.78 0.90 20.03
CA LEU A 45 -18.13 0.09 21.22
C LEU A 45 -16.88 -0.51 21.92
N PRO A 46 -16.96 -0.84 23.24
CA PRO A 46 -15.84 -0.97 24.15
C PRO A 46 -15.43 -2.41 24.45
N MET A 47 -14.21 -2.51 25.01
CA MET A 47 -13.75 -3.47 26.01
C MET A 47 -14.74 -4.55 26.47
N ILE A 48 -14.32 -5.83 26.39
CA ILE A 48 -14.40 -6.82 27.48
C ILE A 48 -13.47 -8.00 27.13
N GLY A 49 -12.48 -8.22 28.00
CA GLY A 49 -11.66 -9.44 28.01
C GLY A 49 -12.41 -10.59 28.67
N GLY A 50 -12.13 -11.82 28.21
CA GLY A 50 -12.74 -13.02 28.78
C GLY A 50 -12.24 -14.32 28.15
N LYS A 51 -11.12 -14.82 28.68
CA LYS A 51 -10.83 -16.23 29.01
C LYS A 51 -11.43 -17.33 28.09
N MET A 52 -10.60 -17.88 27.20
CA MET A 52 -10.86 -19.15 26.52
C MET A 52 -10.53 -20.33 27.43
N ASP A 53 -11.54 -21.07 27.89
CA ASP A 53 -11.39 -22.43 28.42
C ASP A 53 -11.83 -23.45 27.35
N ARG A 54 -10.91 -24.36 27.00
CA ARG A 54 -11.14 -25.56 26.18
C ARG A 54 -11.79 -26.65 27.04
N ARG A 55 -12.99 -27.15 26.70
CA ARG A 55 -13.30 -28.60 26.73
C ARG A 55 -14.65 -29.02 26.10
N SER A 56 -14.56 -30.08 25.30
CA SER A 56 -15.49 -31.21 25.08
C SER A 56 -16.94 -31.01 24.60
N VAL A 57 -17.16 -31.48 23.36
CA VAL A 57 -18.17 -32.46 22.89
C VAL A 57 -19.35 -32.80 23.82
N SER A 58 -20.57 -32.63 23.30
CA SER A 58 -21.66 -33.62 23.35
C SER A 58 -22.75 -33.34 22.32
N ARG A 59 -23.27 -34.42 21.71
CA ARG A 59 -24.42 -34.48 20.81
C ARG A 59 -25.74 -34.33 21.59
N ASP A 60 -26.72 -33.59 21.05
CA ASP A 60 -28.02 -34.09 20.56
C ASP A 60 -29.06 -32.95 20.42
N ALA A 61 -29.99 -33.20 19.49
CA ALA A 61 -30.89 -32.27 18.84
C ALA A 61 -31.93 -31.57 19.73
N THR A 62 -32.38 -30.38 19.31
CA THR A 62 -33.81 -29.98 19.19
C THR A 62 -33.89 -28.65 18.41
N ALA A 63 -34.81 -28.60 17.44
CA ALA A 63 -35.02 -27.49 16.52
C ALA A 63 -35.70 -26.27 17.18
N SER A 64 -35.29 -25.06 16.76
CA SER A 64 -36.17 -23.88 16.73
C SER A 64 -35.73 -22.90 15.63
N PRO A 65 -36.66 -22.24 14.92
CA PRO A 65 -36.37 -21.48 13.72
C PRO A 65 -35.96 -20.05 14.08
N GLY A 66 -34.68 -19.73 13.90
CA GLY A 66 -34.14 -18.40 14.14
C GLY A 66 -33.19 -18.00 13.02
N GLN A 67 -33.70 -17.13 12.14
CA GLN A 67 -32.97 -16.26 11.22
C GLN A 67 -31.61 -16.77 10.72
N ALA A 68 -31.63 -17.45 9.57
CA ALA A 68 -30.46 -17.49 8.71
C ALA A 68 -30.13 -16.04 8.32
N HIS A 69 -29.07 -15.48 8.90
CA HIS A 69 -28.32 -14.43 8.22
C HIS A 69 -27.77 -15.08 6.94
N GLN A 70 -28.52 -14.92 5.85
CA GLN A 70 -27.97 -15.15 4.53
C GLN A 70 -26.82 -14.16 4.36
N PRO A 71 -25.59 -14.59 4.03
CA PRO A 71 -24.68 -13.68 3.37
C PRO A 71 -25.39 -13.27 2.09
N ASN A 72 -25.71 -11.98 1.97
CA ASN A 72 -26.37 -11.39 0.80
C ASN A 72 -25.41 -11.31 -0.38
N THR A 73 -24.70 -12.41 -0.67
CA THR A 73 -23.93 -12.60 -1.89
C THR A 73 -24.94 -12.79 -3.01
N LYS A 74 -25.51 -11.67 -3.48
CA LYS A 74 -26.43 -11.64 -4.61
C LYS A 74 -25.62 -11.97 -5.86
N ALA A 75 -25.40 -13.25 -6.09
CA ALA A 75 -24.94 -13.78 -7.36
C ALA A 75 -25.99 -13.40 -8.41
N VAL A 76 -25.75 -12.33 -9.15
CA VAL A 76 -26.56 -12.01 -10.32
C VAL A 76 -26.08 -12.95 -11.41
N LEU A 77 -26.82 -14.03 -11.65
CA LEU A 77 -26.69 -14.80 -12.89
C LEU A 77 -27.12 -13.90 -14.05
N SER A 78 -26.18 -13.10 -14.56
CA SER A 78 -26.36 -12.33 -15.78
C SER A 78 -26.16 -13.28 -16.96
N ASN A 79 -27.26 -13.63 -17.61
CA ASN A 79 -27.32 -14.43 -18.83
C ASN A 79 -26.56 -13.76 -19.98
N SER A 80 -25.44 -14.34 -20.43
CA SER A 80 -25.17 -14.67 -21.85
C SER A 80 -23.73 -15.15 -22.07
N GLY A 81 -23.52 -16.46 -22.03
CA GLY A 81 -22.25 -17.15 -22.33
C GLY A 81 -22.06 -18.35 -21.40
N PRO A 82 -21.26 -19.37 -21.73
CA PRO A 82 -20.95 -20.49 -20.82
C PRO A 82 -20.03 -20.07 -19.65
N GLU A 83 -19.99 -18.78 -19.30
CA GLU A 83 -19.06 -18.20 -18.33
C GLU A 83 -19.72 -18.01 -16.96
N GLY A 84 -18.93 -18.28 -15.93
CA GLY A 84 -19.37 -18.55 -14.57
C GLY A 84 -20.08 -17.39 -13.85
N THR A 85 -20.67 -17.76 -12.71
CA THR A 85 -21.24 -16.82 -11.74
C THR A 85 -20.21 -15.77 -11.33
N ILE A 86 -20.55 -14.48 -11.43
CA ILE A 86 -19.76 -13.38 -10.89
C ILE A 86 -20.30 -12.95 -9.51
N PHE A 87 -19.40 -12.72 -8.56
CA PHE A 87 -19.68 -12.26 -7.20
C PHE A 87 -19.32 -10.78 -7.03
N TYR A 88 -20.34 -9.96 -6.77
CA TYR A 88 -20.24 -8.50 -6.64
C TYR A 88 -19.78 -8.02 -5.26
N ASP A 89 -19.78 -8.92 -4.28
CA ASP A 89 -19.29 -8.71 -2.93
C ASP A 89 -17.83 -9.18 -2.77
N VAL A 90 -17.22 -9.69 -3.84
CA VAL A 90 -15.81 -10.06 -3.91
C VAL A 90 -15.04 -8.96 -4.62
N HIS A 91 -14.03 -8.43 -3.93
CA HIS A 91 -13.20 -7.33 -4.41
C HIS A 91 -11.75 -7.79 -4.55
N ILE A 92 -11.06 -7.32 -5.60
CA ILE A 92 -9.65 -7.56 -5.86
C ILE A 92 -8.90 -6.23 -5.86
N PHE A 93 -7.80 -6.14 -5.11
CA PHE A 93 -6.88 -5.00 -5.23
C PHE A 93 -6.08 -5.11 -6.51
N TYR A 94 -6.17 -4.11 -7.37
CA TYR A 94 -5.54 -4.10 -8.69
C TYR A 94 -4.65 -2.86 -8.86
N TYR A 95 -3.40 -3.08 -9.27
CA TYR A 95 -2.40 -2.01 -9.35
C TYR A 95 -2.02 -1.71 -10.81
N ILE A 96 -2.17 -0.45 -11.21
CA ILE A 96 -1.92 0.04 -12.58
C ILE A 96 -0.59 0.80 -12.74
N TRP A 97 0.41 0.47 -11.91
CA TRP A 97 1.65 1.24 -11.78
C TRP A 97 2.88 0.60 -12.46
N TYR A 98 2.70 -0.44 -13.28
CA TYR A 98 3.80 -1.13 -13.95
C TYR A 98 4.07 -0.56 -15.35
N GLY A 99 5.32 -0.59 -15.79
CA GLY A 99 5.72 -0.07 -17.10
C GLY A 99 6.97 -0.75 -17.65
N ASN A 100 7.11 -0.79 -18.97
CA ASN A 100 8.22 -1.45 -19.68
C ASN A 100 8.87 -0.54 -20.73
N PRO A 101 10.12 -0.83 -21.18
CA PRO A 101 10.83 0.04 -22.13
C PRO A 101 10.12 0.21 -23.48
N HIS A 102 9.32 -0.77 -23.91
CA HIS A 102 8.65 -0.72 -25.20
C HIS A 102 7.51 0.30 -25.22
N MET A 103 6.67 0.31 -24.19
CA MET A 103 5.48 1.17 -24.07
C MET A 103 5.75 2.47 -23.30
N ASP A 104 6.61 2.42 -22.29
CA ASP A 104 6.82 3.51 -21.32
C ASP A 104 8.20 4.18 -21.44
N GLY A 105 9.08 3.66 -22.32
CA GLY A 105 10.45 4.14 -22.52
C GLY A 105 11.44 3.76 -21.41
N LYS A 106 10.96 3.17 -20.30
CA LYS A 106 11.75 2.61 -19.21
C LYS A 106 10.92 1.60 -18.42
N TYR A 107 11.59 0.78 -17.61
CA TYR A 107 10.90 0.04 -16.57
C TYR A 107 10.33 0.99 -15.51
N ILE A 108 9.10 0.70 -15.06
CA ILE A 108 8.43 1.39 -13.96
C ILE A 108 7.94 0.31 -13.01
N HIS A 109 8.24 0.48 -11.72
CA HIS A 109 7.91 -0.43 -10.62
C HIS A 109 8.59 -1.81 -10.69
N TRP A 110 8.85 -2.37 -11.87
CA TRP A 110 9.67 -3.60 -12.01
C TRP A 110 11.10 -3.38 -11.54
N ASP A 111 11.66 -2.20 -11.77
CA ASP A 111 13.01 -1.79 -11.36
C ASP A 111 13.02 -1.18 -9.95
N HIS A 112 12.15 -1.65 -9.04
CA HIS A 112 11.98 -1.05 -7.72
C HIS A 112 13.31 -0.95 -6.95
N ILE A 113 13.44 0.08 -6.11
CA ILE A 113 14.62 0.23 -5.26
C ILE A 113 14.61 -0.82 -4.14
N LEU A 114 15.78 -1.35 -3.80
CA LEU A 114 15.95 -2.13 -2.57
C LEU A 114 15.79 -1.19 -1.38
N VAL A 115 14.68 -1.32 -0.67
CA VAL A 115 14.34 -0.45 0.47
C VAL A 115 15.28 -0.78 1.63
N PRO A 116 16.09 0.19 2.10
CA PRO A 116 17.01 -0.07 3.19
C PRO A 116 16.26 -0.29 4.51
N HIS A 117 16.83 -1.12 5.37
CA HIS A 117 16.38 -1.23 6.75
C HIS A 117 16.50 0.13 7.46
N TRP A 118 15.59 0.41 8.40
CA TRP A 118 15.54 1.71 9.10
C TRP A 118 16.76 1.96 10.00
N ASP A 119 17.33 0.92 10.61
CA ASP A 119 18.61 0.98 11.32
C ASP A 119 19.78 0.94 10.32
N PRO A 120 20.61 2.01 10.23
CA PRO A 120 21.74 2.07 9.31
C PRO A 120 22.77 0.95 9.50
N LYS A 121 22.94 0.44 10.73
CA LYS A 121 23.88 -0.64 11.01
C LYS A 121 23.42 -1.95 10.36
N ILE A 122 22.12 -2.22 10.43
CA ILE A 122 21.51 -3.38 9.78
C ILE A 122 21.43 -3.14 8.27
N ALA A 123 21.09 -1.93 7.81
CA ALA A 123 21.06 -1.62 6.38
C ALA A 123 22.42 -1.76 5.68
N ALA A 124 23.53 -1.73 6.44
CA ALA A 124 24.86 -1.97 5.91
C ALA A 124 25.15 -3.43 5.57
N SER A 125 24.41 -4.39 6.14
CA SER A 125 24.58 -5.82 5.84
C SER A 125 23.74 -6.31 4.66
N TYR A 126 22.85 -5.50 4.09
CA TYR A 126 21.97 -5.88 2.98
C TYR A 126 22.38 -5.21 1.65
N PRO A 127 22.05 -5.83 0.50
CA PRO A 127 22.25 -5.22 -0.80
C PRO A 127 21.53 -3.88 -0.94
N ARG A 128 22.07 -3.01 -1.78
CA ARG A 128 21.48 -1.70 -2.11
C ARG A 128 21.45 -1.52 -3.62
N GLY A 129 20.60 -0.63 -4.09
CA GLY A 129 20.47 -0.32 -5.51
C GLY A 129 19.04 -0.49 -5.97
N ARG A 130 18.86 -0.80 -7.25
CA ARG A 130 17.57 -1.09 -7.89
C ARG A 130 17.67 -2.45 -8.56
N HIS A 131 16.52 -3.10 -8.69
CA HIS A 131 16.41 -4.29 -9.54
C HIS A 131 16.73 -3.94 -11.01
N MET A 132 17.25 -4.90 -11.77
CA MET A 132 17.62 -4.76 -13.19
C MET A 132 16.79 -5.68 -14.11
N PRO A 133 15.55 -5.30 -14.48
CA PRO A 133 14.72 -6.10 -15.36
C PRO A 133 15.36 -6.28 -16.76
N PRO A 134 15.05 -7.36 -17.49
CA PRO A 134 13.94 -8.28 -17.22
C PRO A 134 14.26 -9.43 -16.25
N GLU A 135 15.51 -9.88 -16.12
CA GLU A 135 15.82 -11.08 -15.33
C GLU A 135 15.80 -10.84 -13.81
N ASP A 136 16.04 -9.60 -13.37
CA ASP A 136 16.01 -9.19 -11.96
C ASP A 136 14.91 -8.14 -11.75
N ILE A 137 13.76 -8.56 -11.21
CA ILE A 137 12.61 -7.69 -10.93
C ILE A 137 12.37 -7.53 -9.43
N GLY A 138 11.71 -6.43 -9.05
CA GLY A 138 11.26 -6.15 -7.69
C GLY A 138 10.10 -7.02 -7.20
N SER A 139 10.21 -8.33 -7.36
CA SER A 139 9.24 -9.34 -6.92
C SER A 139 9.95 -10.66 -6.62
N SER A 140 9.47 -11.39 -5.62
CA SER A 140 9.92 -12.77 -5.38
C SER A 140 9.33 -13.79 -6.36
N PHE A 141 8.32 -13.39 -7.14
CA PHE A 141 7.66 -14.21 -8.17
C PHE A 141 7.79 -13.53 -9.54
N TYR A 142 7.88 -14.33 -10.60
CA TYR A 142 7.96 -13.82 -11.96
C TYR A 142 6.60 -13.93 -12.67
N PRO A 143 6.06 -12.85 -13.24
CA PRO A 143 4.77 -12.88 -13.92
C PRO A 143 4.85 -13.64 -15.25
N GLU A 144 3.81 -14.40 -15.57
CA GLU A 144 3.70 -15.12 -16.85
C GLU A 144 3.69 -14.16 -18.05
N LEU A 145 3.07 -12.99 -17.89
CA LEU A 145 3.04 -11.91 -18.89
C LEU A 145 4.37 -11.13 -19.02
N ASN A 146 5.45 -11.61 -18.38
CA ASN A 146 6.74 -10.91 -18.28
C ASN A 146 6.60 -9.52 -17.61
N PRO A 147 7.68 -8.72 -17.50
CA PRO A 147 7.60 -7.35 -17.01
C PRO A 147 6.79 -6.44 -17.96
N TYR A 148 5.47 -6.52 -17.82
CA TYR A 148 4.49 -5.87 -18.69
C TYR A 148 4.32 -4.37 -18.40
N SER A 149 3.62 -3.67 -19.28
CA SER A 149 3.14 -2.31 -19.01
C SER A 149 1.66 -2.34 -18.63
N SER A 150 1.28 -1.64 -17.57
CA SER A 150 -0.13 -1.46 -17.21
C SER A 150 -0.90 -0.60 -18.23
N ARG A 151 -0.20 0.03 -19.18
CA ARG A 151 -0.80 0.81 -20.28
C ARG A 151 -1.03 -0.02 -21.53
N ASP A 152 -0.57 -1.27 -21.55
CA ASP A 152 -0.74 -2.18 -22.68
C ASP A 152 -2.18 -2.74 -22.69
N PRO A 153 -2.97 -2.48 -23.75
CA PRO A 153 -4.35 -2.96 -23.83
C PRO A 153 -4.45 -4.49 -23.80
N ASP A 154 -3.49 -5.21 -24.39
CA ASP A 154 -3.52 -6.68 -24.46
C ASP A 154 -3.31 -7.28 -23.06
N VAL A 155 -2.45 -6.64 -22.26
CA VAL A 155 -2.22 -7.00 -20.85
C VAL A 155 -3.47 -6.72 -20.02
N LEU A 156 -4.13 -5.58 -20.25
CA LEU A 156 -5.36 -5.23 -19.54
C LEU A 156 -6.48 -6.21 -19.85
N GLU A 157 -6.67 -6.58 -21.11
CA GLU A 157 -7.64 -7.60 -21.54
C GLU A 157 -7.36 -8.94 -20.85
N SER A 158 -6.12 -9.42 -20.88
CA SER A 158 -5.73 -10.66 -20.20
C SER A 158 -6.00 -10.63 -18.69
N HIS A 159 -5.74 -9.50 -18.01
CA HIS A 159 -6.07 -9.37 -16.60
C HIS A 159 -7.58 -9.40 -16.34
N MET A 160 -8.40 -8.77 -17.19
CA MET A 160 -9.86 -8.82 -17.05
C MET A 160 -10.41 -10.22 -17.27
N GLU A 161 -9.85 -10.99 -18.21
CA GLU A 161 -10.17 -12.41 -18.40
C GLU A 161 -9.81 -13.24 -17.15
N GLN A 162 -8.63 -13.02 -16.57
CA GLN A 162 -8.21 -13.68 -15.33
C GLN A 162 -9.12 -13.34 -14.14
N ILE A 163 -9.55 -12.09 -14.03
CA ILE A 163 -10.50 -11.63 -13.01
C ILE A 163 -11.88 -12.28 -13.23
N GLY A 164 -12.38 -12.31 -14.47
CA GLY A 164 -13.62 -12.99 -14.82
C GLY A 164 -13.57 -14.49 -14.48
N ALA A 165 -12.46 -15.16 -14.79
CA ALA A 165 -12.23 -16.56 -14.44
C ALA A 165 -12.15 -16.80 -12.92
N SER A 166 -11.78 -15.79 -12.14
CA SER A 166 -11.78 -15.82 -10.67
C SER A 166 -13.15 -15.57 -10.03
N ALA A 167 -14.18 -15.30 -10.84
CA ALA A 167 -15.54 -14.97 -10.41
C ALA A 167 -15.70 -13.65 -9.61
N ALA A 168 -14.71 -12.78 -9.61
CA ALA A 168 -14.78 -11.45 -8.99
C ALA A 168 -15.20 -10.38 -10.00
N GLU A 169 -16.02 -9.41 -9.58
CA GLU A 169 -16.39 -8.27 -10.44
C GLU A 169 -15.50 -7.04 -10.21
N ALA A 170 -15.20 -6.73 -8.96
CA ALA A 170 -14.77 -5.38 -8.60
C ALA A 170 -13.26 -5.28 -8.37
N CYS A 171 -12.61 -4.47 -9.20
CA CYS A 171 -11.25 -3.98 -8.95
C CYS A 171 -11.27 -2.75 -8.04
N VAL A 172 -10.52 -2.81 -6.95
CA VAL A 172 -10.22 -1.66 -6.10
C VAL A 172 -8.86 -1.11 -6.55
N TYR A 173 -8.87 0.13 -7.02
CA TYR A 173 -7.70 0.88 -7.49
C TYR A 173 -7.02 1.65 -6.35
#